data_AF-N1S9V4-F1
#
_entry.id   AF-N1S9V4-F1
#
_cell.length_a   1.000
_cell.length_b   1.000
_cell.length_c   1.000
_cell.angle_alpha   90.00
_cell.angle_beta   90.00
_cell.angle_gamma   90.00
#
_symmetry.space_group_name_H-M   'P 1'
#
loop_
_entity.id
_entity.type
_entity.pdbx_description
1 polymer ?
#
loop_
_entity_poly.entity_id
_entity_poly.type
_entity_poly.pdbx_seq_one_letter_code
_entity_poly.pdbx_strand_id
1 'polypeptide(L)'
;MFDLPSPYPLKDLTDQDLQNLVVVLWNWKLCDNCKVGPGQQPCSPQICPGVRWSRMRLFFDYYRKITADYVPDMVVGAPPALQSHTDLMSIIRLLKDNSDKKRSELTAICFSNRSTDQMPMPTDQNRALDLALRVMTMVTCSLEARSADTLEAGLQPAPWAHDMTWPQFMSSVFPTTEYSGLEEGAATFHQINDRVTARRLSKVARLCFVPTNELSNHLKLNQKDGTVELFHHTSFLKEVLIASQVDAKLGLAGSSGSILLQVD
;
A
#
# COMPACT_ATOMS: atom_id res chain seq x y z
N MET A 1 13.39 25.55 -28.89
CA MET A 1 13.15 25.35 -27.44
C MET A 1 13.00 23.85 -27.27
N PHE A 2 14.01 23.18 -26.74
CA PHE A 2 13.91 21.73 -26.49
C PHE A 2 13.08 21.57 -25.22
N ASP A 3 11.88 21.02 -25.33
CA ASP A 3 11.10 20.61 -24.16
C ASP A 3 11.91 19.52 -23.45
N LEU A 4 12.52 19.87 -22.33
CA LEU A 4 13.15 18.89 -21.46
C LEU A 4 12.03 18.01 -20.90
N PRO A 5 12.13 16.67 -21.03
CA PRO A 5 11.16 15.77 -20.43
C PRO A 5 11.04 16.08 -18.93
N SER A 6 9.80 16.16 -18.42
CA SER A 6 9.54 16.33 -16.99
C SER A 6 10.29 15.25 -16.20
N PRO A 7 11.03 15.60 -15.13
CA PRO A 7 11.75 14.61 -14.32
C PRO A 7 10.81 13.76 -13.46
N TYR A 8 9.49 13.99 -13.54
CA TYR A 8 8.45 13.28 -12.78
C TYR A 8 7.59 12.43 -13.73
N PRO A 9 8.02 11.20 -14.07
CA PRO A 9 7.34 10.36 -15.08
C PRO A 9 5.94 9.88 -14.63
N LEU A 10 5.64 9.94 -13.33
CA LEU A 10 4.37 9.48 -12.76
C LEU A 10 3.51 10.62 -12.20
N LYS A 11 3.79 11.86 -12.60
CA LYS A 11 3.06 13.05 -12.16
C LYS A 11 1.66 13.13 -12.78
N ASP A 12 1.58 12.81 -14.06
CA ASP A 12 0.34 12.88 -14.82
C ASP A 12 -0.41 11.56 -14.72
N LEU A 13 -1.60 11.63 -14.15
CA LEU A 13 -2.43 10.47 -13.85
C LEU A 13 -3.80 10.60 -14.53
N THR A 14 -4.12 9.64 -15.39
CA THR A 14 -5.40 9.59 -16.11
C THR A 14 -6.45 8.74 -15.39
N ASP A 15 -7.72 8.88 -15.77
CA ASP A 15 -8.79 8.00 -15.28
C ASP A 15 -8.58 6.54 -15.70
N GLN A 16 -7.98 6.31 -16.88
CA GLN A 16 -7.65 4.96 -17.34
C GLN A 16 -6.59 4.31 -16.45
N ASP A 17 -5.60 5.08 -15.98
CA ASP A 17 -4.60 4.58 -15.03
C ASP A 17 -5.22 4.18 -13.70
N LEU A 18 -6.16 4.97 -13.19
CA LEU A 18 -6.92 4.64 -11.97
C LEU A 18 -7.78 3.39 -12.15
N GLN A 19 -8.39 3.21 -13.32
CA GLN A 19 -9.14 1.99 -13.63
C GLN A 19 -8.21 0.78 -13.68
N ASN A 20 -7.05 0.90 -14.32
CA ASN A 20 -6.04 -0.15 -14.38
C ASN A 20 -5.51 -0.48 -12.98
N LEU A 21 -5.34 0.53 -12.12
CA LEU A 21 -4.90 0.36 -10.74
C LEU A 21 -5.86 -0.53 -9.94
N VAL A 22 -7.16 -0.25 -9.96
CA VAL A 22 -8.15 -1.05 -9.20
C VAL A 22 -8.31 -2.47 -9.75
N VAL A 23 -8.10 -2.65 -11.07
CA VAL A 23 -8.04 -3.98 -11.70
C VAL A 23 -6.82 -4.74 -11.18
N VAL A 24 -5.65 -4.13 -11.15
CA VAL A 24 -4.40 -4.78 -10.70
C VAL A 24 -4.43 -5.09 -9.20
N LEU A 25 -4.92 -4.17 -8.38
CA LEU A 25 -4.95 -4.35 -6.93
C LEU A 25 -5.99 -5.38 -6.51
N TRP A 26 -7.23 -5.25 -7.00
CA TRP A 26 -8.39 -5.97 -6.46
C TRP A 26 -9.19 -6.76 -7.49
N ASN A 27 -8.65 -6.96 -8.70
CA ASN A 27 -9.30 -7.72 -9.77
C ASN A 27 -10.70 -7.19 -10.13
N TRP A 28 -10.90 -5.86 -10.04
CA TRP A 28 -12.18 -5.24 -10.35
C TRP A 28 -12.62 -5.54 -11.79
N LYS A 29 -13.83 -6.08 -11.95
CA LYS A 29 -14.46 -6.31 -13.27
C LYS A 29 -15.46 -5.21 -13.57
N LEU A 30 -14.98 -4.13 -14.20
CA LEU A 30 -15.82 -2.99 -14.56
C LEU A 30 -16.72 -3.32 -15.75
N CYS A 31 -18.01 -2.96 -15.67
CA CYS A 31 -18.91 -2.96 -16.82
C CYS A 31 -18.55 -1.85 -17.80
N ASP A 32 -19.04 -1.93 -19.05
CA ASP A 32 -18.65 -0.98 -20.11
C ASP A 32 -18.96 0.48 -19.76
N ASN A 33 -20.08 0.75 -19.07
CA ASN A 33 -20.39 2.10 -18.59
C ASN A 33 -19.38 2.60 -17.56
N CYS A 34 -18.94 1.74 -16.64
CA CYS A 34 -17.93 2.10 -15.65
C CYS A 34 -16.50 2.13 -16.20
N LYS A 35 -16.25 1.62 -17.42
CA LYS A 35 -14.97 1.84 -18.12
C LYS A 35 -14.90 3.24 -18.72
N VAL A 36 -16.04 3.79 -19.16
CA VAL A 36 -16.09 5.16 -19.70
C VAL A 36 -16.18 6.20 -18.58
N GLY A 37 -17.04 5.96 -17.60
CA GLY A 37 -17.30 6.86 -16.47
C GLY A 37 -17.59 6.05 -15.20
N PRO A 38 -16.57 5.69 -14.41
CA PRO A 38 -16.76 4.92 -13.20
C PRO A 38 -17.77 5.57 -12.22
N GLY A 39 -18.70 4.78 -11.69
CA GLY A 39 -19.70 5.26 -10.75
C GLY A 39 -20.87 6.05 -11.37
N GLN A 40 -20.92 6.19 -12.70
CA GLN A 40 -22.06 6.78 -13.41
C GLN A 40 -23.15 5.73 -13.72
N GLN A 41 -24.41 6.18 -13.79
CA GLN A 41 -25.57 5.35 -14.14
C GLN A 41 -25.80 5.36 -15.66
N PRO A 42 -26.34 4.28 -16.26
CA PRO A 42 -26.82 3.06 -15.61
C PRO A 42 -25.69 2.05 -15.32
N CYS A 43 -25.56 1.61 -14.08
CA CYS A 43 -24.59 0.57 -13.68
C CYS A 43 -25.30 -0.47 -12.81
N SER A 44 -25.07 -1.76 -13.08
CA SER A 44 -25.62 -2.84 -12.24
C SER A 44 -24.85 -2.93 -10.91
N PRO A 45 -25.46 -2.51 -9.77
CA PRO A 45 -24.74 -2.37 -8.51
C PRO A 45 -24.37 -3.70 -7.87
N GLN A 46 -25.06 -4.77 -8.25
CA GLN A 46 -24.89 -6.09 -7.63
C GLN A 46 -23.63 -6.81 -8.12
N ILE A 47 -23.10 -6.41 -9.27
CA ILE A 47 -22.01 -7.13 -9.95
C ILE A 47 -20.81 -6.22 -10.19
N CYS A 48 -21.04 -4.96 -10.55
CA CYS A 48 -19.95 -4.05 -10.90
C CYS A 48 -19.39 -3.35 -9.66
N PRO A 49 -18.08 -3.49 -9.35
CA PRO A 49 -17.46 -2.78 -8.23
C PRO A 49 -17.36 -1.27 -8.49
N GLY A 50 -17.57 -0.81 -9.73
CA GLY A 50 -17.57 0.60 -10.12
C GLY A 50 -18.53 1.48 -9.31
N VAL A 51 -19.58 0.93 -8.71
CA VAL A 51 -20.46 1.68 -7.79
C VAL A 51 -19.75 2.16 -6.51
N ARG A 52 -18.59 1.59 -6.18
CA ARG A 52 -17.76 1.97 -5.04
C ARG A 52 -16.67 2.99 -5.42
N TRP A 53 -16.56 3.38 -6.70
CA TRP A 53 -15.52 4.28 -7.19
C TRP A 53 -15.41 5.59 -6.40
N SER A 54 -16.54 6.25 -6.12
CA SER A 54 -16.55 7.50 -5.35
C SER A 54 -16.02 7.36 -3.93
N ARG A 55 -16.14 6.17 -3.33
CA ARG A 55 -15.60 5.87 -1.98
C ARG A 55 -14.09 5.68 -1.99
N MET A 56 -13.48 5.48 -3.16
CA MET A 56 -12.03 5.30 -3.33
C MET A 56 -11.28 6.63 -3.49
N ARG A 57 -11.97 7.78 -3.51
CA ARG A 57 -11.37 9.10 -3.73
C ARG A 57 -10.13 9.37 -2.87
N LEU A 58 -10.21 9.09 -1.57
CA LEU A 58 -9.08 9.32 -0.65
C LEU A 58 -7.84 8.47 -1.02
N PHE A 59 -8.06 7.23 -1.43
CA PHE A 59 -6.98 6.36 -1.89
C PHE A 59 -6.41 6.85 -3.22
N PHE A 60 -7.24 7.31 -4.16
CA PHE A 60 -6.77 7.87 -5.43
C PHE A 60 -5.98 9.16 -5.24
N ASP A 61 -6.40 10.02 -4.30
CA ASP A 61 -5.65 11.23 -3.92
C ASP A 61 -4.31 10.87 -3.29
N TYR A 62 -4.28 9.85 -2.42
CA TYR A 62 -3.04 9.30 -1.87
C TYR A 62 -2.11 8.76 -2.96
N TYR A 63 -2.63 7.91 -3.85
CA TYR A 63 -1.89 7.33 -4.97
C TYR A 63 -1.28 8.42 -5.85
N ARG A 64 -2.10 9.39 -6.29
CA ARG A 64 -1.65 10.54 -7.08
C ARG A 64 -0.50 11.28 -6.41
N LYS A 65 -0.59 11.51 -5.10
CA LYS A 65 0.44 12.20 -4.33
C LYS A 65 1.75 11.40 -4.33
N ILE A 66 1.72 10.13 -3.90
CA ILE A 66 2.95 9.35 -3.75
C ILE A 66 3.63 9.02 -5.07
N THR A 67 2.88 8.94 -6.18
CA THR A 67 3.48 8.74 -7.50
C THR A 67 4.01 10.04 -8.09
N ALA A 68 3.35 11.17 -7.87
CA ALA A 68 3.85 12.47 -8.35
C ALA A 68 5.19 12.86 -7.71
N ASP A 69 5.46 12.39 -6.50
CA ASP A 69 6.72 12.60 -5.77
C ASP A 69 7.85 11.65 -6.24
N TYR A 70 7.57 10.70 -7.15
CA TYR A 70 8.61 9.80 -7.68
C TYR A 70 9.51 10.54 -8.68
N VAL A 71 10.80 10.61 -8.32
CA VAL A 71 11.87 11.19 -9.15
C VAL A 71 12.92 10.11 -9.38
N PRO A 72 13.13 9.63 -10.61
CA PRO A 72 14.17 8.64 -10.89
C PRO A 72 15.58 9.15 -10.58
N ASP A 73 16.51 8.24 -10.33
CA ASP A 73 17.92 8.60 -10.22
C ASP A 73 18.47 8.91 -11.61
N MET A 74 18.56 10.20 -11.94
CA MET A 74 19.00 10.66 -13.26
C MET A 74 20.53 10.62 -13.38
N VAL A 75 21.06 9.44 -13.75
CA VAL A 75 22.47 9.27 -14.17
C VAL A 75 22.53 9.23 -15.69
N VAL A 76 23.50 9.96 -16.27
CA VAL A 76 23.66 10.02 -17.74
C VAL A 76 23.84 8.61 -18.30
N GLY A 77 22.93 8.22 -19.20
CA GLY A 77 22.94 6.91 -19.86
C GLY A 77 22.12 5.82 -19.17
N ALA A 78 21.62 6.02 -17.95
CA ALA A 78 20.73 5.08 -17.27
C ALA A 78 19.26 5.50 -17.43
N PRO A 79 18.37 4.65 -17.95
CA PRO A 79 16.95 4.97 -18.01
C PRO A 79 16.29 4.84 -16.62
N PRO A 80 15.16 5.53 -16.39
CA PRO A 80 14.43 5.38 -15.14
C PRO A 80 13.82 3.98 -15.00
N ALA A 81 13.66 3.54 -13.75
CA ALA A 81 13.02 2.28 -13.41
C ALA A 81 11.54 2.29 -13.79
N LEU A 82 10.84 3.40 -13.50
CA LEU A 82 9.44 3.63 -13.90
C LEU A 82 9.37 4.79 -14.89
N GLN A 83 8.82 4.55 -16.08
CA GLN A 83 8.53 5.58 -17.09
C GLN A 83 7.05 5.94 -17.13
N SER A 84 6.19 5.08 -16.59
CA SER A 84 4.75 5.21 -16.64
C SER A 84 4.06 4.50 -15.48
N HIS A 85 2.79 4.83 -15.25
CA HIS A 85 1.95 4.07 -14.33
C HIS A 85 1.83 2.60 -14.77
N THR A 86 1.85 2.30 -16.08
CA THR A 86 1.83 0.92 -16.58
C THR A 86 3.01 0.09 -16.08
N ASP A 87 4.20 0.68 -15.95
CA ASP A 87 5.38 0.01 -15.39
C ASP A 87 5.15 -0.33 -13.92
N LEU A 88 4.64 0.63 -13.14
CA LEU A 88 4.34 0.45 -11.72
C LEU A 88 3.31 -0.67 -11.52
N MET A 89 2.24 -0.68 -12.32
CA MET A 89 1.23 -1.73 -12.33
C MET A 89 1.81 -3.10 -12.70
N SER A 90 2.81 -3.15 -13.58
CA SER A 90 3.48 -4.39 -13.97
C SER A 90 4.31 -4.95 -12.82
N ILE A 91 5.01 -4.09 -12.06
CA ILE A 91 5.70 -4.50 -10.82
C ILE A 91 4.68 -5.01 -9.78
N ILE A 92 3.55 -4.32 -9.57
CA ILE A 92 2.52 -4.77 -8.62
C ILE A 92 2.00 -6.17 -8.99
N ARG A 93 1.72 -6.44 -10.27
CA ARG A 93 1.32 -7.80 -10.71
C ARG A 93 2.41 -8.82 -10.40
N LEU A 94 3.66 -8.50 -10.73
CA LEU A 94 4.80 -9.39 -10.47
C LEU A 94 4.95 -9.72 -8.98
N LEU A 95 4.79 -8.73 -8.09
CA LEU A 95 4.80 -8.94 -6.63
C LEU A 95 3.69 -9.91 -6.19
N LYS A 96 2.48 -9.75 -6.74
CA LYS A 96 1.34 -10.62 -6.42
C LYS A 96 1.54 -12.05 -6.93
N ASP A 97 2.03 -12.19 -8.17
CA ASP A 97 2.18 -13.49 -8.84
C ASP A 97 3.39 -14.29 -8.32
N ASN A 98 4.30 -13.66 -7.56
CA ASN A 98 5.55 -14.27 -7.06
C ASN A 98 5.75 -13.98 -5.57
N SER A 99 4.70 -14.14 -4.75
CA SER A 99 4.75 -13.81 -3.31
C SER A 99 5.72 -14.67 -2.49
N ASP A 100 6.14 -15.81 -3.03
CA ASP A 100 7.12 -16.73 -2.47
C ASP A 100 8.58 -16.29 -2.71
N LYS A 101 8.81 -15.35 -3.65
CA LYS A 101 10.16 -14.89 -4.01
C LYS A 101 10.65 -13.79 -3.08
N LYS A 102 11.96 -13.80 -2.85
CA LYS A 102 12.64 -12.76 -2.06
C LYS A 102 12.74 -11.47 -2.86
N ARG A 103 12.88 -10.34 -2.16
CA ARG A 103 13.06 -9.02 -2.79
C ARG A 103 14.14 -9.01 -3.87
N SER A 104 15.31 -9.56 -3.57
CA SER A 104 16.44 -9.63 -4.52
C SER A 104 16.09 -10.39 -5.82
N GLU A 105 15.33 -11.49 -5.71
CA GLU A 105 14.85 -12.25 -6.85
C GLU A 105 13.79 -11.47 -7.64
N LEU A 106 12.86 -10.80 -6.95
CA LEU A 106 11.85 -9.95 -7.57
C LEU A 106 12.49 -8.79 -8.35
N THR A 107 13.49 -8.11 -7.76
CA THR A 107 14.28 -7.07 -8.44
C THR A 107 14.92 -7.63 -9.70
N ALA A 108 15.58 -8.80 -9.61
CA ALA A 108 16.19 -9.42 -10.78
C ALA A 108 15.15 -9.73 -11.87
N ILE A 109 13.98 -10.26 -11.53
CA ILE A 109 12.92 -10.58 -12.52
C ILE A 109 12.34 -9.30 -13.14
N CYS A 110 12.12 -8.24 -12.36
CA CYS A 110 11.58 -6.97 -12.86
C CYS A 110 12.46 -6.34 -13.94
N PHE A 111 13.79 -6.49 -13.83
CA PHE A 111 14.75 -5.76 -14.66
C PHE A 111 15.62 -6.67 -15.56
N SER A 112 15.47 -7.99 -15.51
CA SER A 112 16.29 -8.96 -16.26
C SER A 112 16.23 -8.83 -17.78
N ASN A 113 15.11 -8.38 -18.34
CA ASN A 113 14.90 -8.27 -19.78
C ASN A 113 15.52 -7.01 -20.39
N ARG A 114 16.17 -6.16 -19.59
CA ARG A 114 16.83 -4.94 -20.08
C ARG A 114 18.29 -5.25 -20.42
N SER A 115 18.76 -4.72 -21.54
CA SER A 115 20.20 -4.75 -21.85
C SER A 115 20.98 -3.99 -20.78
N THR A 116 22.28 -4.25 -20.67
CA THR A 116 23.16 -3.59 -19.69
C THR A 116 23.11 -2.06 -19.82
N ASP A 117 23.01 -1.55 -21.04
CA ASP A 117 22.89 -0.10 -21.35
C ASP A 117 21.50 0.49 -21.06
N GLN A 118 20.51 -0.35 -20.73
CA GLN A 118 19.14 0.04 -20.39
C GLN A 118 18.78 -0.29 -18.94
N MET A 119 19.76 -0.65 -18.13
CA MET A 119 19.54 -1.00 -16.74
C MET A 119 19.39 0.27 -15.89
N PRO A 120 18.26 0.46 -15.16
CA PRO A 120 18.15 1.54 -14.20
C PRO A 120 19.16 1.39 -13.07
N MET A 121 19.48 2.50 -12.40
CA MET A 121 20.36 2.47 -11.22
C MET A 121 19.77 1.54 -10.14
N PRO A 122 20.58 0.74 -9.42
CA PRO A 122 20.08 -0.18 -8.40
C PRO A 122 19.23 0.50 -7.31
N THR A 123 19.57 1.74 -6.94
CA THR A 123 18.81 2.57 -6.00
C THR A 123 17.40 2.89 -6.54
N ASP A 124 17.29 3.26 -7.81
CA ASP A 124 16.00 3.53 -8.47
C ASP A 124 15.16 2.25 -8.66
N GLN A 125 15.80 1.11 -8.96
CA GLN A 125 15.13 -0.20 -8.97
C GLN A 125 14.48 -0.51 -7.62
N ASN A 126 15.21 -0.29 -6.51
CA ASN A 126 14.70 -0.49 -5.17
C ASN A 126 13.53 0.45 -4.85
N ARG A 127 13.64 1.74 -5.20
CA ARG A 127 12.57 2.72 -4.99
C ARG A 127 11.31 2.38 -5.79
N ALA A 128 11.46 1.81 -7.00
CA ALA A 128 10.33 1.33 -7.79
C ALA A 128 9.60 0.16 -7.11
N LEU A 129 10.34 -0.81 -6.55
CA LEU A 129 9.75 -1.90 -5.76
C LEU A 129 9.08 -1.38 -4.47
N ASP A 130 9.71 -0.45 -3.77
CA ASP A 130 9.18 0.16 -2.55
C ASP A 130 7.87 0.89 -2.83
N LEU A 131 7.82 1.68 -3.91
CA LEU A 131 6.61 2.37 -4.36
C LEU A 131 5.50 1.37 -4.72
N ALA A 132 5.82 0.30 -5.46
CA ALA A 132 4.84 -0.73 -5.82
C ALA A 132 4.25 -1.40 -4.56
N LEU A 133 5.09 -1.81 -3.61
CA LEU A 133 4.62 -2.43 -2.37
C LEU A 133 3.81 -1.44 -1.52
N ARG A 134 4.24 -0.17 -1.46
CA ARG A 134 3.52 0.90 -0.75
C ARG A 134 2.15 1.16 -1.35
N VAL A 135 2.01 1.18 -2.68
CA VAL A 135 0.71 1.30 -3.36
C VAL A 135 -0.18 0.10 -3.05
N MET A 136 0.41 -1.10 -3.02
CA MET A 136 -0.31 -2.35 -2.76
C MET A 136 -0.80 -2.49 -1.32
N THR A 137 -0.08 -1.94 -0.34
CA THR A 137 -0.29 -2.23 1.09
C THR A 137 -0.59 -1.00 1.95
N MET A 138 -0.33 0.21 1.44
CA MET A 138 -0.29 1.47 2.20
C MET A 138 0.69 1.43 3.38
N VAL A 139 1.71 0.59 3.30
CA VAL A 139 2.84 0.52 4.23
C VAL A 139 4.10 1.06 3.54
N THR A 140 4.74 2.05 4.16
CA THR A 140 6.01 2.57 3.67
C THR A 140 7.12 1.60 4.04
N CYS A 141 7.87 1.16 3.02
CA CYS A 141 9.03 0.29 3.18
C CYS A 141 10.24 0.89 2.46
N SER A 142 11.42 0.43 2.85
CA SER A 142 12.65 0.72 2.15
C SER A 142 13.65 -0.41 2.37
N LEU A 143 14.62 -0.54 1.46
CA LEU A 143 15.72 -1.47 1.65
C LEU A 143 16.57 -1.09 2.87
N GLU A 144 16.83 0.20 3.04
CA GLU A 144 17.57 0.78 4.17
C GLU A 144 16.63 1.67 4.98
N ALA A 145 16.53 1.44 6.30
CA ALA A 145 15.60 2.15 7.18
C ALA A 145 15.80 3.68 7.28
N ARG A 146 16.79 4.25 6.57
CA ARG A 146 17.20 5.68 6.66
C ARG A 146 17.70 6.25 5.33
N SER A 147 16.91 6.23 4.26
CA SER A 147 17.19 7.08 3.10
C SER A 147 16.89 8.56 3.40
N ALA A 148 17.60 9.51 2.78
CA ALA A 148 17.43 10.94 3.03
C ALA A 148 16.01 11.44 2.69
N ASP A 149 15.45 10.99 1.56
CA ASP A 149 14.09 11.29 1.09
C ASP A 149 13.00 10.96 2.12
N THR A 150 13.27 9.95 2.95
CA THR A 150 12.34 9.43 3.96
C THR A 150 12.27 10.34 5.19
N LEU A 151 13.40 10.93 5.58
CA LEU A 151 13.51 11.83 6.72
C LEU A 151 12.75 13.14 6.45
N GLU A 152 12.80 13.66 5.22
CA GLU A 152 12.08 14.87 4.82
C GLU A 152 10.55 14.68 4.82
N ALA A 153 10.07 13.46 4.55
CA ALA A 153 8.65 13.12 4.62
C ALA A 153 8.16 12.79 6.04
N GLY A 154 9.04 12.77 7.05
CA GLY A 154 8.71 12.38 8.43
C GLY A 154 8.27 10.93 8.58
N LEU A 155 8.57 10.08 7.59
CA LEU A 155 8.22 8.66 7.61
C LEU A 155 9.38 7.86 8.25
N GLN A 156 9.04 6.72 8.86
CA GLN A 156 10.02 5.74 9.34
C GLN A 156 9.67 4.40 8.69
N PRO A 157 10.18 4.12 7.48
CA PRO A 157 9.86 2.93 6.71
C PRO A 157 10.32 1.71 7.45
N ALA A 158 9.51 0.66 7.39
CA ALA A 158 9.93 -0.64 7.85
C ALA A 158 10.92 -1.25 6.82
N PRO A 159 12.00 -1.90 7.28
CA PRO A 159 12.99 -2.48 6.38
C PRO A 159 12.42 -3.71 5.68
N TRP A 160 12.37 -3.68 4.34
CA TRP A 160 12.09 -4.86 3.53
C TRP A 160 13.40 -5.37 2.92
N ALA A 161 14.03 -6.32 3.63
CA ALA A 161 15.37 -6.80 3.31
C ALA A 161 15.45 -7.62 2.01
N HIS A 162 16.66 -7.72 1.43
CA HIS A 162 16.90 -8.44 0.18
C HIS A 162 16.50 -9.92 0.20
N ASP A 163 16.65 -10.57 1.34
CA ASP A 163 16.41 -11.99 1.55
C ASP A 163 15.00 -12.31 2.08
N MET A 164 14.15 -11.29 2.17
CA MET A 164 12.80 -11.35 2.71
C MET A 164 11.75 -11.30 1.60
N THR A 165 10.73 -12.14 1.69
CA THR A 165 9.55 -12.06 0.81
C THR A 165 8.61 -10.93 1.26
N TRP A 166 7.80 -10.37 0.37
CA TRP A 166 6.88 -9.31 0.81
C TRP A 166 5.84 -9.78 1.84
N PRO A 167 5.32 -11.04 1.82
CA PRO A 167 4.44 -11.52 2.89
C PRO A 167 5.16 -11.59 4.24
N GLN A 168 6.41 -12.05 4.27
CA GLN A 168 7.23 -12.07 5.51
C GLN A 168 7.43 -10.66 6.06
N PHE A 169 7.71 -9.69 5.18
CA PHE A 169 7.77 -8.28 5.54
C PHE A 169 6.46 -7.81 6.18
N MET A 170 5.30 -8.09 5.56
CA MET A 170 4.00 -7.71 6.12
C MET A 170 3.73 -8.35 7.48
N SER A 171 4.09 -9.62 7.67
CA SER A 171 4.00 -10.29 8.98
C SER A 171 4.91 -9.64 10.04
N SER A 172 6.06 -9.09 9.63
CA SER A 172 6.95 -8.37 10.55
C SER A 172 6.41 -7.00 10.96
N VAL A 173 5.68 -6.31 10.07
CA VAL A 173 5.05 -5.01 10.33
C VAL A 173 3.81 -5.15 11.20
N PHE A 174 3.04 -6.22 11.01
CA PHE A 174 1.85 -6.53 11.80
C PHE A 174 2.05 -7.83 12.59
N PRO A 175 2.92 -7.82 13.61
CA PRO A 175 3.20 -9.03 14.37
C PRO A 175 1.92 -9.51 15.04
N THR A 176 1.53 -10.74 14.72
CA THR A 176 0.49 -11.48 15.43
C THR A 176 1.06 -11.92 16.76
N THR A 177 1.34 -10.96 17.64
CA THR A 177 1.83 -11.26 18.98
C THR A 177 0.65 -11.89 19.70
N GLU A 178 0.66 -13.22 19.86
CA GLU A 178 -0.09 -13.82 20.95
C GLU A 178 0.44 -13.17 22.21
N TYR A 179 -0.39 -12.36 22.86
CA TYR A 179 0.00 -11.62 24.05
C TYR A 179 0.22 -12.64 25.18
N SER A 180 1.40 -13.26 25.24
CA SER A 180 1.79 -14.22 26.27
C SER A 180 2.19 -13.55 27.60
N GLY A 181 1.97 -12.23 27.71
CA GLY A 181 2.26 -11.40 28.88
C GLY A 181 1.06 -11.18 29.79
N LEU A 182 0.15 -12.16 29.92
CA LEU A 182 -0.75 -12.19 31.07
C LEU A 182 0.04 -12.75 32.26
N GLU A 183 0.88 -11.91 32.87
CA GLU A 183 1.16 -12.11 34.28
C GLU A 183 -0.19 -12.14 35.00
N GLU A 184 -0.38 -13.21 35.76
CA GLU A 184 -1.55 -13.61 36.53
C GLU A 184 -1.99 -12.48 37.48
N GLY A 185 -2.70 -11.48 36.94
CA GLY A 185 -3.11 -10.28 37.68
C GLY A 185 -3.50 -9.06 36.83
N ALA A 186 -3.10 -8.98 35.56
CA ALA A 186 -3.53 -7.90 34.67
C ALA A 186 -4.91 -8.23 34.06
N ALA A 187 -5.88 -7.36 34.30
CA ALA A 187 -7.24 -7.43 33.79
C ALA A 187 -7.30 -7.99 32.37
N THR A 188 -8.01 -9.11 32.21
CA THR A 188 -8.29 -9.73 30.92
C THR A 188 -8.74 -8.67 29.92
N PHE A 189 -8.27 -8.73 28.67
CA PHE A 189 -8.72 -7.88 27.56
C PHE A 189 -10.27 -7.81 27.44
N HIS A 190 -10.96 -8.82 27.96
CA HIS A 190 -12.42 -8.86 28.17
C HIS A 190 -12.99 -7.80 29.14
N GLN A 191 -12.15 -7.00 29.80
CA GLN A 191 -12.54 -5.88 30.67
C GLN A 191 -12.22 -4.51 30.06
N ILE A 192 -11.95 -4.41 28.75
CA ILE A 192 -12.12 -3.13 28.05
C ILE A 192 -13.61 -2.80 28.10
N ASN A 193 -13.98 -2.12 29.18
CA ASN A 193 -15.32 -1.72 29.51
C ASN A 193 -15.90 -0.89 28.36
N ASP A 194 -17.17 -1.06 28.01
CA ASP A 194 -17.93 -0.25 27.04
C ASP A 194 -17.83 1.27 27.33
N ARG A 195 -17.37 1.63 28.53
CA ARG A 195 -16.98 2.96 28.96
C ARG A 195 -15.74 3.53 28.26
N VAL A 196 -14.90 2.74 27.58
CA VAL A 196 -13.71 3.23 26.86
C VAL A 196 -14.10 3.56 25.42
N THR A 197 -14.72 4.72 25.25
CA THR A 197 -15.07 5.24 23.92
C THR A 197 -14.03 6.24 23.43
N ALA A 198 -13.84 6.39 22.11
CA ALA A 198 -12.99 7.44 21.54
C ALA A 198 -13.33 8.84 22.09
N ARG A 199 -14.62 9.11 22.32
CA ARG A 199 -15.09 10.37 22.93
C ARG A 199 -14.56 10.56 24.35
N ARG A 200 -14.48 9.51 25.16
CA ARG A 200 -13.95 9.57 26.52
C ARG A 200 -12.43 9.58 26.54
N LEU A 201 -11.77 8.85 25.65
CA LEU A 201 -10.33 8.94 25.44
C LEU A 201 -9.93 10.39 25.08
N SER A 202 -10.68 11.03 24.20
CA SER A 202 -10.44 12.43 23.85
C SER A 202 -10.76 13.40 25.00
N LYS A 203 -11.92 13.25 25.67
CA LYS A 203 -12.35 14.22 26.69
C LYS A 203 -11.66 14.06 28.05
N VAL A 204 -11.40 12.82 28.48
CA VAL A 204 -10.92 12.49 29.82
C VAL A 204 -9.41 12.28 29.79
N ALA A 205 -8.93 11.41 28.90
CA ALA A 205 -7.50 11.12 28.76
C ALA A 205 -6.76 12.17 27.88
N ARG A 206 -7.48 13.18 27.36
CA ARG A 206 -6.94 14.26 26.53
C ARG A 206 -6.20 13.76 25.29
N LEU A 207 -6.59 12.60 24.77
CA LEU A 207 -6.01 12.07 23.54
C LEU A 207 -6.50 12.85 22.32
N CYS A 208 -5.59 13.13 21.40
CA CYS A 208 -5.89 13.76 20.11
C CYS A 208 -5.86 12.70 19.01
N PHE A 209 -6.91 12.58 18.21
CA PHE A 209 -6.93 11.65 17.09
C PHE A 209 -6.58 12.37 15.79
N VAL A 210 -5.55 11.91 15.09
CA VAL A 210 -5.10 12.50 13.82
C VAL A 210 -5.14 11.47 12.71
N PRO A 211 -5.52 11.84 11.48
CA PRO A 211 -5.51 10.90 10.36
C PRO A 211 -4.07 10.52 9.97
N THR A 212 -3.84 9.26 9.62
CA THR A 212 -2.58 8.80 9.01
C THR A 212 -2.82 8.05 7.70
N ASN A 213 -1.90 8.19 6.75
CA ASN A 213 -1.88 7.43 5.50
C ASN A 213 -1.06 6.13 5.62
N GLU A 214 -0.33 5.97 6.73
CA GLU A 214 0.55 4.85 6.99
C GLU A 214 -0.21 3.80 7.79
N LEU A 215 -0.49 2.66 7.17
CA LEU A 215 -1.30 1.62 7.82
C LEU A 215 -0.63 1.07 9.08
N SER A 216 0.70 0.97 9.08
CA SER A 216 1.47 0.50 10.23
C SER A 216 1.40 1.44 11.45
N ASN A 217 1.02 2.70 11.25
CA ASN A 217 0.81 3.66 12.34
C ASN A 217 -0.62 3.66 12.88
N HIS A 218 -1.53 2.81 12.39
CA HIS A 218 -2.89 2.74 12.93
C HIS A 218 -2.87 2.44 14.44
N LEU A 219 -3.54 3.29 15.24
CA LEU A 219 -3.59 3.26 16.70
C LEU A 219 -2.25 3.46 17.41
N LYS A 220 -1.23 3.98 16.70
CA LYS A 220 0.04 4.36 17.31
C LYS A 220 -0.14 5.58 18.21
N LEU A 221 0.21 5.42 19.50
CA LEU A 221 0.17 6.50 20.49
C LEU A 221 1.53 7.19 20.58
N ASN A 222 1.57 8.48 20.27
CA ASN A 222 2.64 9.37 20.68
C ASN A 222 2.39 9.84 22.11
N GLN A 223 3.11 9.26 23.06
CA GLN A 223 2.95 9.58 24.48
C GLN A 223 3.38 11.02 24.83
N LYS A 224 4.20 11.67 23.99
CA LYS A 224 4.71 13.02 24.28
C LYS A 224 3.64 14.09 24.14
N ASP A 225 2.78 13.97 23.14
CA ASP A 225 1.73 14.94 22.82
C ASP A 225 0.31 14.39 23.01
N GLY A 226 0.18 13.10 23.36
CA GLY A 226 -1.11 12.43 23.52
C GLY A 226 -1.82 12.17 22.18
N THR A 227 -1.10 12.17 21.06
CA THR A 227 -1.67 11.97 19.74
C THR A 227 -1.78 10.48 19.41
N VAL A 228 -2.92 10.06 18.88
CA VAL A 228 -3.17 8.72 18.34
C VAL A 228 -3.43 8.83 16.84
N GLU A 229 -2.61 8.14 16.05
CA GLU A 229 -2.76 8.08 14.60
C GLU A 229 -3.88 7.12 14.19
N LEU A 230 -4.80 7.58 13.34
CA LEU A 230 -5.93 6.79 12.82
C LEU A 230 -5.82 6.65 11.31
N PHE A 231 -5.53 5.43 10.87
CA PHE A 231 -5.65 5.09 9.45
C PHE A 231 -7.08 5.30 8.95
N HIS A 232 -7.24 6.13 7.91
CA HIS A 232 -8.54 6.66 7.50
C HIS A 232 -9.01 6.18 6.11
N HIS A 233 -8.18 5.43 5.37
CA HIS A 233 -8.53 4.86 4.06
C HIS A 233 -9.37 3.59 4.22
N THR A 234 -10.52 3.69 4.89
CA THR A 234 -11.36 2.53 5.21
C THR A 234 -11.88 1.80 3.96
N SER A 235 -12.12 2.53 2.86
CA SER A 235 -12.50 1.93 1.59
C SER A 235 -11.41 1.03 1.02
N PHE A 236 -10.13 1.43 1.14
CA PHE A 236 -8.99 0.59 0.74
C PHE A 236 -8.99 -0.74 1.50
N LEU A 237 -9.13 -0.71 2.83
CA LEU A 237 -9.18 -1.94 3.64
C LEU A 237 -10.35 -2.85 3.26
N LYS A 238 -11.52 -2.25 2.97
CA LYS A 238 -12.68 -3.01 2.50
C LYS A 238 -12.42 -3.72 1.18
N GLU A 239 -11.75 -3.06 0.22
CA GLU A 239 -11.41 -3.70 -1.05
C GLU A 239 -10.35 -4.81 -0.88
N VAL A 240 -9.34 -4.60 -0.03
CA VAL A 240 -8.37 -5.65 0.31
C VAL A 240 -9.07 -6.87 0.93
N LEU A 241 -10.02 -6.65 1.84
CA LEU A 241 -10.80 -7.73 2.46
C LEU A 241 -11.68 -8.45 1.43
N ILE A 242 -12.37 -7.71 0.55
CA ILE A 242 -13.21 -8.32 -0.50
C ILE A 242 -12.34 -9.17 -1.44
N ALA A 243 -11.19 -8.64 -1.89
CA ALA A 243 -10.29 -9.35 -2.80
C ALA A 243 -9.74 -10.64 -2.16
N SER A 244 -9.24 -10.57 -0.92
CA SER A 244 -8.70 -11.74 -0.22
C SER A 244 -9.73 -12.85 0.02
N GLN A 245 -11.00 -12.50 0.27
CA GLN A 245 -12.06 -13.50 0.41
C GLN A 245 -12.39 -14.20 -0.93
N VAL A 246 -12.30 -13.48 -2.05
CA VAL A 246 -12.49 -14.08 -3.38
C VAL A 246 -11.35 -15.04 -3.70
N ASP A 247 -10.12 -14.64 -3.42
CA ASP A 247 -8.93 -15.48 -3.66
C ASP A 247 -8.96 -16.76 -2.81
N ALA A 248 -9.41 -16.65 -1.55
CA ALA A 248 -9.62 -17.80 -0.66
C ALA A 248 -10.71 -18.75 -1.20
N LYS A 249 -11.83 -18.22 -1.73
CA LYS A 249 -12.91 -19.04 -2.31
C LYS A 249 -12.51 -19.74 -3.60
N LEU A 250 -11.61 -19.14 -4.39
CA LEU A 250 -11.15 -19.70 -5.66
C LEU A 250 -9.96 -20.66 -5.51
N GLY A 251 -9.47 -20.90 -4.30
CA GLY A 251 -8.29 -21.75 -4.07
C GLY A 251 -6.99 -21.19 -4.67
N LEU A 252 -6.99 -19.90 -5.06
CA LEU A 252 -5.83 -19.19 -5.60
C LEU A 252 -4.93 -18.62 -4.49
N ALA A 253 -5.33 -18.76 -3.23
CA ALA A 253 -4.50 -18.44 -2.08
C ALA A 253 -3.36 -19.46 -1.96
N GLY A 254 -2.29 -19.28 -2.74
CA GLY A 254 -1.03 -19.96 -2.52
C GLY A 254 -0.47 -19.54 -1.15
N SER A 255 -0.56 -20.44 -0.16
CA SER A 255 0.17 -20.46 1.13
C SER A 255 0.51 -19.10 1.79
N SER A 256 -0.31 -18.09 1.58
CA SER A 256 -0.11 -16.75 2.13
C SER A 256 -1.07 -16.63 3.29
N GLY A 257 -0.49 -16.46 4.48
CA GLY A 257 -1.18 -16.44 5.76
C GLY A 257 -2.50 -15.70 5.65
N SER A 258 -3.57 -16.41 5.99
CA SER A 258 -4.91 -15.85 6.10
C SER A 258 -4.86 -14.70 7.10
N ILE A 259 -4.83 -13.45 6.62
CA ILE A 259 -5.16 -12.29 7.43
C ILE A 259 -6.69 -12.29 7.53
N LEU A 260 -7.19 -13.22 8.34
CA LEU A 260 -8.58 -13.32 8.69
C LEU A 260 -8.88 -12.18 9.66
N LEU A 261 -9.23 -11.00 9.14
CA LEU A 261 -9.96 -10.02 9.93
C LEU A 261 -11.38 -10.57 10.12
N GLN A 262 -11.53 -11.50 11.07
CA GLN A 262 -12.83 -11.78 11.69
C GLN A 262 -13.22 -10.54 12.48
N VAL A 263 -14.18 -9.81 11.93
CA VAL A 263 -14.94 -8.80 12.67
C VAL A 263 -16.29 -9.44 12.90
N ASP A 264 -16.47 -10.04 14.09
CA ASP A 264 -17.79 -10.33 14.67
C ASP A 264 -18.38 -9.04 15.28
#